data_AF-A0A815RQJ1-F1
#
_entry.id   AF-A0A815RQJ1-F1
#
_cell.length_a   1.000
_cell.length_b   1.000
_cell.length_c   1.000
_cell.angle_alpha   90.00
_cell.angle_beta   90.00
_cell.angle_gamma   90.00
#
_symmetry.space_group_name_H-M   'P 1'
#
loop_
_entity.id
_entity.type
_entity.pdbx_description
1 polymer ?
#
loop_
_entity_poly.entity_id
_entity_poly.type
_entity_poly.pdbx_seq_one_letter_code
_entity_poly.pdbx_strand_id
1 'polypeptide(L)'
;MNNISPIPMDTFAETPNSEKHNSKPHVHMRRSSAYPGYNNVSSASLIAARIRRQSTRNSIPRHGYNHRLIRYENTYRMEPTHDHKVDIDQVRRLTTDIIQAAISGYKYDVNRAKKFSSSLSERIRNEIRQLSFTRYKTIVQVTIGQKRSQGLLVASRCLWDIQLDRQLTISKQTANAFITVTIFLVYTE
;
A
#
# COMPACT_ATOMS: atom_id res chain seq x y z
N MET A 1 -36.96 -53.23 8.37
CA MET A 1 -36.78 -53.13 6.91
C MET A 1 -37.94 -52.30 6.37
N ASN A 2 -37.77 -50.98 6.31
CA ASN A 2 -38.78 -50.07 5.78
C ASN A 2 -38.26 -49.50 4.46
N ASN A 3 -38.75 -50.09 3.38
CA ASN A 3 -38.57 -49.61 2.01
C ASN A 3 -39.39 -48.34 1.82
N ILE A 4 -38.73 -47.20 1.61
CA ILE A 4 -39.35 -45.99 1.11
C ILE A 4 -38.73 -45.73 -0.26
N SER A 5 -39.57 -45.75 -1.29
CA SER A 5 -39.26 -45.59 -2.70
C SER A 5 -38.70 -44.19 -3.05
N PRO A 6 -37.86 -44.07 -4.11
CA PRO A 6 -37.25 -42.79 -4.49
C PRO A 6 -38.25 -41.85 -5.18
N ILE A 7 -38.11 -40.54 -4.91
CA ILE A 7 -38.87 -39.44 -5.54
C ILE A 7 -38.24 -39.12 -6.91
N PRO A 8 -39.02 -38.90 -7.99
CA PRO A 8 -38.49 -38.66 -9.34
C PRO A 8 -37.86 -37.26 -9.52
N MET A 9 -36.85 -37.21 -10.39
CA MET A 9 -36.13 -36.00 -10.84
C MET A 9 -36.95 -35.22 -11.86
N ASP A 10 -37.38 -34.01 -11.50
CA ASP A 10 -37.94 -33.06 -12.47
C ASP A 10 -36.82 -32.28 -13.16
N THR A 11 -36.70 -32.55 -14.47
CA THR A 11 -35.93 -31.74 -15.41
C THR A 11 -36.74 -30.50 -15.74
N PHE A 12 -36.28 -29.30 -15.33
CA PHE A 12 -36.84 -28.04 -15.83
C PHE A 12 -35.76 -27.17 -16.47
N ALA A 13 -36.02 -26.87 -17.74
CA ALA A 13 -35.20 -26.09 -18.64
C ALA A 13 -35.00 -24.64 -18.18
N GLU A 14 -33.81 -24.11 -18.45
CA GLU A 14 -33.48 -22.69 -18.35
C GLU A 14 -34.36 -21.85 -19.30
N THR A 15 -34.97 -20.80 -18.77
CA THR A 15 -35.42 -19.65 -19.57
C THR A 15 -34.74 -18.39 -19.01
N PRO A 16 -34.20 -17.50 -19.86
CA PRO A 16 -33.47 -16.32 -19.39
C PRO A 16 -34.46 -15.19 -19.14
N ASN A 17 -34.74 -14.88 -17.87
CA ASN A 17 -35.56 -13.73 -17.52
C ASN A 17 -34.69 -12.52 -17.15
N SER A 18 -34.77 -11.48 -17.99
CA SER A 18 -34.06 -10.22 -17.84
C SER A 18 -34.86 -9.26 -16.95
N GLU A 19 -34.47 -9.11 -15.68
CA GLU A 19 -34.96 -8.03 -14.82
C GLU A 19 -33.82 -7.10 -14.40
N LYS A 20 -33.84 -5.88 -14.95
CA LYS A 20 -32.90 -4.80 -14.61
C LYS A 20 -33.32 -4.18 -13.27
N HIS A 21 -32.80 -4.71 -12.17
CA HIS A 21 -32.89 -4.04 -10.87
C HIS A 21 -31.94 -2.84 -10.80
N ASN A 22 -32.46 -1.66 -11.14
CA ASN A 22 -31.72 -0.40 -11.07
C ASN A 22 -31.84 0.21 -9.67
N SER A 23 -31.13 -0.35 -8.68
CA SER A 23 -30.98 0.29 -7.37
C SER A 23 -29.58 0.91 -7.26
N LYS A 24 -29.53 2.23 -7.04
CA LYS A 24 -28.27 2.95 -6.85
C LYS A 24 -27.62 2.45 -5.55
N PRO A 25 -26.34 2.04 -5.53
CA PRO A 25 -25.71 1.65 -4.29
C PRO A 25 -25.56 2.87 -3.37
N HIS A 26 -26.09 2.77 -2.15
CA HIS A 26 -25.82 3.72 -1.09
C HIS A 26 -24.36 3.54 -0.63
N VAL A 27 -23.49 4.47 -1.02
CA VAL A 27 -22.07 4.45 -0.66
C VAL A 27 -21.88 5.10 0.71
N HIS A 28 -21.32 4.37 1.69
CA HIS A 28 -20.75 5.01 2.88
C HIS A 28 -19.45 5.72 2.49
N MET A 29 -19.44 7.04 2.64
CA MET A 29 -18.28 7.87 2.37
C MET A 29 -17.20 7.55 3.41
N ARG A 30 -16.05 7.00 2.99
CA ARG A 30 -14.87 6.94 3.86
C ARG A 30 -14.51 8.37 4.26
N ARG A 31 -14.60 8.69 5.55
CA ARG A 31 -14.09 9.95 6.11
C ARG A 31 -12.59 10.01 5.83
N SER A 32 -12.18 10.90 4.94
CA SER A 32 -10.78 11.29 4.82
C SER A 32 -10.40 12.08 6.07
N SER A 33 -9.53 11.52 6.92
CA SER A 33 -8.93 12.27 8.02
C SER A 33 -7.88 13.23 7.44
N ALA A 34 -8.28 14.47 7.19
CA ALA A 34 -7.33 15.55 7.03
C ALA A 34 -6.91 16.01 8.43
N TYR A 35 -5.66 15.77 8.82
CA TYR A 35 -5.09 16.46 9.97
C TYR A 35 -4.85 17.93 9.58
N PRO A 36 -5.51 18.91 10.21
CA PRO A 36 -5.22 20.31 9.95
C PRO A 36 -3.86 20.62 10.60
N GLY A 37 -2.81 20.67 9.80
CA GLY A 37 -1.57 21.35 10.18
C GLY A 37 -1.87 22.85 10.23
N TYR A 38 -1.68 23.46 11.40
CA TYR A 38 -1.75 24.90 11.60
C TYR A 38 -0.77 25.59 10.67
N ASN A 39 -1.29 26.23 9.62
CA ASN A 39 -0.65 27.34 8.93
C ASN A 39 -1.76 28.25 8.42
N ASN A 40 -1.67 29.54 8.76
CA ASN A 40 -2.65 30.57 8.51
C ASN A 40 -3.08 30.61 7.03
N VAL A 41 -4.28 30.09 6.73
CA VAL A 41 -4.92 30.27 5.43
C VAL A 41 -6.11 31.20 5.64
N SER A 42 -6.08 32.36 4.99
CA SER A 42 -7.15 33.38 5.08
C SER A 42 -8.52 32.79 4.74
N SER A 43 -9.59 33.37 5.30
CA SER A 43 -10.99 32.97 5.08
C SER A 43 -11.37 32.86 3.58
N ALA A 44 -10.72 33.65 2.72
CA ALA A 44 -10.84 33.57 1.26
C ALA A 44 -10.45 32.19 0.67
N SER A 45 -9.50 31.48 1.28
CA SER A 45 -9.03 30.16 0.85
C SER A 45 -10.07 29.07 1.09
N LEU A 46 -10.87 29.20 2.15
CA LEU A 46 -11.98 28.29 2.45
C LEU A 46 -13.16 28.50 1.50
N ILE A 47 -13.42 29.75 1.09
CA ILE A 47 -14.45 30.09 0.10
C ILE A 47 -14.03 29.58 -1.29
N ALA A 48 -12.76 29.74 -1.69
CA ALA A 48 -12.24 29.19 -2.95
C ALA A 48 -12.32 27.65 -2.99
N ALA A 49 -12.04 26.97 -1.86
CA ALA A 49 -12.22 25.53 -1.73
C ALA A 49 -13.68 25.09 -1.82
N ARG A 50 -14.64 25.95 -1.41
CA ARG A 50 -16.08 25.70 -1.49
C ARG A 50 -16.65 25.98 -2.88
N ILE A 51 -16.14 26.99 -3.58
CA ILE A 51 -16.55 27.32 -4.96
C ILE A 51 -16.06 26.25 -5.96
N ARG A 52 -14.89 25.64 -5.73
CA ARG A 52 -14.45 24.46 -6.52
C ARG A 52 -15.35 23.24 -6.38
N ARG A 53 -16.27 23.18 -5.41
CA ARG A 53 -17.14 22.02 -5.18
C ARG A 53 -18.45 22.06 -5.98
N GLN A 54 -18.74 23.13 -6.73
CA GLN A 54 -19.97 23.20 -7.53
C GLN A 54 -19.77 23.09 -9.04
N SER A 55 -18.52 23.09 -9.54
CA SER A 55 -18.23 22.94 -10.97
C SER A 55 -17.35 21.72 -11.24
N THR A 56 -18.03 20.59 -11.47
CA THR A 56 -17.79 19.59 -12.55
C THR A 56 -18.67 18.37 -12.28
N ARG A 57 -19.98 18.62 -12.16
CA ARG A 57 -21.01 17.58 -12.42
C ARG A 57 -21.13 17.26 -13.92
N ASN A 58 -20.43 18.00 -14.77
CA ASN A 58 -20.10 17.60 -16.13
C ASN A 58 -18.58 17.53 -16.25
N SER A 59 -18.05 16.31 -16.34
CA SER A 59 -16.68 16.07 -16.78
C SER A 59 -16.51 16.65 -18.18
N ILE A 60 -15.72 17.71 -18.31
CA ILE A 60 -15.17 18.10 -19.61
C ILE A 60 -14.40 16.87 -20.11
N PRO A 61 -14.79 16.27 -21.25
CA PRO A 61 -14.08 15.10 -21.75
C PRO A 61 -12.68 15.56 -22.15
N ARG A 62 -11.66 15.10 -21.43
CA ARG A 62 -10.28 15.23 -21.88
C ARG A 62 -10.16 14.37 -23.15
N HIS A 63 -10.19 15.05 -24.29
CA HIS A 63 -9.99 14.48 -25.61
C HIS A 63 -8.69 13.64 -25.57
N GLY A 64 -8.82 12.32 -25.75
CA GLY A 64 -7.67 11.40 -25.83
C GLY A 64 -7.57 10.28 -24.78
N TYR A 65 -8.41 10.27 -23.72
CA TYR A 65 -8.40 9.15 -22.75
C TYR A 65 -9.77 8.45 -22.68
N ASN A 66 -10.14 7.75 -23.75
CA ASN A 66 -11.21 6.74 -23.71
C ASN A 66 -10.74 5.43 -23.03
N HIS A 67 -9.93 5.52 -21.97
CA HIS A 67 -9.82 4.40 -21.05
C HIS A 67 -11.05 4.48 -20.14
N ARG A 68 -12.11 3.77 -20.52
CA ARG A 68 -13.14 3.32 -19.57
C ARG A 68 -12.36 2.70 -18.42
N LEU A 69 -12.27 3.40 -17.29
CA LEU A 69 -11.63 2.88 -16.07
C LEU A 69 -12.33 1.55 -15.80
N ILE A 70 -11.64 0.45 -16.10
CA ILE A 70 -12.19 -0.88 -15.91
C ILE A 70 -12.36 -0.99 -14.41
N ARG A 71 -13.62 -0.95 -13.97
CA ARG A 71 -13.96 -1.08 -12.57
C ARG A 71 -13.95 -2.57 -12.28
N TYR A 72 -12.84 -3.04 -11.76
CA TYR A 72 -12.72 -4.40 -11.27
C TYR A 72 -13.61 -4.56 -10.04
N GLU A 73 -14.35 -5.67 -9.99
CA GLU A 73 -15.04 -6.09 -8.77
C GLU A 73 -14.02 -6.65 -7.77
N ASN A 74 -14.33 -6.55 -6.48
CA ASN A 74 -13.48 -7.13 -5.44
C ASN A 74 -13.36 -8.64 -5.65
N THR A 75 -12.14 -9.16 -5.64
CA THR A 75 -11.90 -10.60 -5.77
C THR A 75 -12.12 -11.37 -4.46
N TYR A 76 -12.30 -10.66 -3.33
CA TYR A 76 -12.50 -11.19 -1.97
C TYR A 76 -11.55 -12.33 -1.58
N ARG A 77 -10.36 -12.35 -2.17
CA ARG A 77 -9.36 -13.37 -1.87
C ARG A 77 -8.86 -13.10 -0.45
N MET A 78 -8.80 -14.12 0.39
CA MET A 78 -8.30 -13.98 1.77
C MET A 78 -6.87 -14.49 1.93
N GLU A 79 -6.38 -15.26 0.96
CA GLU A 79 -5.07 -15.90 1.03
C GLU A 79 -4.23 -15.63 -0.23
N PRO A 80 -2.91 -15.46 -0.09
CA PRO A 80 -1.99 -15.39 -1.22
C PRO A 80 -2.06 -16.66 -2.05
N THR A 81 -2.08 -16.53 -3.37
CA THR A 81 -1.83 -17.67 -4.26
C THR A 81 -0.44 -18.23 -3.97
N HIS A 82 -0.24 -19.54 -4.11
CA HIS A 82 1.02 -20.23 -3.79
C HIS A 82 2.26 -19.53 -4.40
N ASP A 83 2.14 -19.05 -5.63
CA ASP A 83 3.23 -18.40 -6.38
C ASP A 83 3.52 -16.95 -5.95
N HIS A 84 2.68 -16.37 -5.10
CA HIS A 84 2.76 -14.96 -4.68
C HIS A 84 3.07 -14.79 -3.20
N LYS A 85 3.54 -15.85 -2.54
CA LYS A 85 4.06 -15.76 -1.17
C LYS A 85 5.34 -14.95 -1.17
N VAL A 86 5.47 -14.06 -0.18
CA VAL A 86 6.65 -13.23 -0.01
C VAL A 86 7.83 -14.07 0.47
N ASP A 87 8.90 -14.11 -0.32
CA ASP A 87 10.21 -14.58 0.15
C ASP A 87 10.94 -13.43 0.89
N ILE A 88 10.97 -13.53 2.21
CA ILE A 88 11.62 -12.52 3.07
C ILE A 88 13.14 -12.53 2.93
N ASP A 89 13.74 -13.67 2.64
CA ASP A 89 15.19 -13.74 2.47
C ASP A 89 15.62 -13.09 1.15
N GLN A 90 14.80 -13.21 0.09
CA GLN A 90 15.00 -12.44 -1.13
C GLN A 90 14.94 -10.93 -0.88
N VAL A 91 13.91 -10.46 -0.16
CA VAL A 91 13.78 -9.03 0.21
C VAL A 91 14.95 -8.58 1.07
N ARG A 92 15.41 -9.42 2.00
CA ARG A 92 16.56 -9.16 2.87
C ARG A 92 17.86 -9.00 2.10
N ARG A 93 18.18 -9.92 1.18
CA ARG A 93 19.38 -9.85 0.34
C ARG A 93 19.37 -8.58 -0.51
N LEU A 94 18.29 -8.36 -1.27
CA LEU A 94 18.10 -7.18 -2.10
C LEU A 94 18.27 -5.88 -1.32
N THR A 95 17.61 -5.77 -0.16
CA THR A 95 17.68 -4.55 0.66
C THR A 95 19.08 -4.35 1.25
N THR A 96 19.75 -5.43 1.65
CA THR A 96 21.11 -5.38 2.18
C THR A 96 22.08 -4.86 1.12
N ASP A 97 21.96 -5.33 -0.12
CA ASP A 97 22.83 -4.89 -1.23
C ASP A 97 22.62 -3.42 -1.57
N ILE A 98 21.37 -2.95 -1.61
CA ILE A 98 21.04 -1.53 -1.83
C ILE A 98 21.62 -0.66 -0.72
N ILE A 99 21.45 -1.06 0.55
CA ILE A 99 22.00 -0.31 1.69
C ILE A 99 23.52 -0.30 1.63
N GLN A 100 24.15 -1.43 1.33
CA GLN A 100 25.62 -1.55 1.25
C GLN A 100 26.18 -0.64 0.15
N ALA A 101 25.54 -0.60 -1.02
CA ALA A 101 25.92 0.28 -2.11
C ALA A 101 25.70 1.76 -1.73
N ALA A 102 24.59 2.09 -1.05
CA ALA A 102 24.26 3.46 -0.67
C ALA A 102 25.13 4.01 0.47
N ILE A 103 25.56 3.15 1.39
CA ILE A 103 26.34 3.56 2.57
C ILE A 103 27.85 3.64 2.27
N SER A 104 28.32 2.93 1.24
CA SER A 104 29.72 2.99 0.81
C SER A 104 30.12 4.41 0.42
N GLY A 105 31.06 5.01 1.15
CA GLY A 105 31.50 6.39 0.94
C GLY A 105 30.55 7.48 1.44
N TYR A 106 29.41 7.14 2.04
CA TYR A 106 28.47 8.13 2.57
C TYR A 106 29.01 8.81 3.83
N LYS A 107 29.13 10.14 3.79
CA LYS A 107 29.39 10.98 4.96
C LYS A 107 28.10 11.71 5.33
N TYR A 108 27.75 11.65 6.61
CA TYR A 108 26.52 12.29 7.10
C TYR A 108 26.61 13.82 6.97
N ASP A 109 25.60 14.39 6.32
CA ASP A 109 25.36 15.83 6.21
C ASP A 109 23.88 16.08 6.50
N VAL A 110 23.59 16.92 7.49
CA VAL A 110 22.24 17.25 7.97
C VAL A 110 21.35 17.74 6.82
N ASN A 111 21.90 18.57 5.91
CA ASN A 111 21.14 19.16 4.81
C ASN A 111 20.79 18.13 3.73
N ARG A 112 21.63 17.11 3.56
CA ARG A 112 21.45 16.05 2.56
C ARG A 112 20.72 14.83 3.11
N ALA A 113 20.75 14.60 4.42
CA ALA A 113 20.18 13.43 5.08
C ALA A 113 18.69 13.21 4.76
N LYS A 114 17.88 14.28 4.73
CA LYS A 114 16.46 14.20 4.38
C LYS A 114 16.24 13.72 2.94
N LYS A 115 16.96 14.30 1.98
CA LYS A 115 16.85 13.90 0.56
C LYS A 115 17.36 12.48 0.35
N PHE A 116 18.49 12.15 0.99
CA PHE A 116 19.11 10.83 0.92
C PHE A 116 18.21 9.73 1.49
N SER A 117 17.64 9.92 2.69
CA SER A 117 16.70 8.96 3.29
C SER A 117 15.44 8.77 2.44
N SER A 118 14.85 9.85 1.91
CA SER A 118 13.69 9.77 1.01
C SER A 118 14.02 9.00 -0.26
N SER A 119 15.13 9.34 -0.92
CA SER A 119 15.58 8.67 -2.14
C SER A 119 15.89 7.19 -1.91
N LEU A 120 16.54 6.86 -0.79
CA LEU A 120 16.84 5.48 -0.41
C LEU A 120 15.56 4.68 -0.15
N SER A 121 14.59 5.27 0.57
CA SER A 121 13.30 4.62 0.83
C SER A 121 12.53 4.33 -0.46
N GLU A 122 12.56 5.27 -1.42
CA GLU A 122 11.89 5.13 -2.69
C GLU A 122 12.56 4.08 -3.57
N ARG A 123 13.90 4.07 -3.62
CA ARG A 123 14.67 3.04 -4.32
C ARG A 123 14.34 1.65 -3.79
N ILE A 124 14.43 1.43 -2.48
CA ILE A 124 14.12 0.13 -1.86
C ILE A 124 12.68 -0.29 -2.16
N ARG A 125 11.71 0.63 -2.01
CA ARG A 125 10.30 0.35 -2.32
C ARG A 125 10.10 -0.06 -3.78
N ASN A 126 10.76 0.62 -4.71
CA ASN A 126 10.62 0.34 -6.14
C ASN A 126 11.24 -1.01 -6.52
N GLU A 127 12.39 -1.36 -5.94
CA GLU A 127 13.04 -2.66 -6.15
C GLU A 127 12.21 -3.81 -5.56
N ILE A 128 11.64 -3.65 -4.36
CA ILE A 128 10.72 -4.64 -3.78
C ILE A 128 9.47 -4.80 -4.64
N ARG A 129 8.97 -3.71 -5.23
CA ARG A 129 7.81 -3.77 -6.13
C ARG A 129 8.10 -4.55 -7.41
N GLN A 130 9.35 -4.59 -7.88
CA GLN A 130 9.74 -5.39 -9.05
C GLN A 130 9.71 -6.90 -8.79
N LEU A 131 9.76 -7.33 -7.52
CA LEU A 131 9.57 -8.74 -7.12
C LEU A 131 8.12 -9.22 -7.27
N SER A 132 7.21 -8.35 -7.75
CA SER A 132 5.83 -8.70 -8.12
C SER A 132 5.00 -9.39 -7.03
N PHE A 133 5.14 -8.95 -5.78
CA PHE A 133 4.26 -9.43 -4.70
C PHE A 133 2.82 -8.93 -4.93
N THR A 134 1.94 -9.84 -5.34
CA THR A 134 0.53 -9.53 -5.61
C THR A 134 -0.22 -9.32 -4.30
N ARG A 135 -1.00 -8.23 -4.21
CA ARG A 135 -1.82 -7.87 -3.03
C ARG A 135 -1.02 -7.57 -1.76
N TYR A 136 0.19 -7.06 -1.90
CA TYR A 136 0.97 -6.54 -0.77
C TYR A 136 1.15 -5.03 -0.88
N LYS A 137 0.90 -4.32 0.21
CA LYS A 137 1.35 -2.94 0.42
C LYS A 137 2.74 -2.96 1.03
N THR A 138 3.69 -2.36 0.34
CA THR A 138 5.06 -2.17 0.84
C THR A 138 5.21 -0.81 1.50
N ILE A 139 5.63 -0.81 2.76
CA ILE A 139 5.98 0.39 3.53
C ILE A 139 7.45 0.30 3.87
N VAL A 140 8.22 1.35 3.57
CA VAL A 140 9.65 1.43 3.86
C VAL A 140 9.90 2.64 4.75
N GLN A 141 10.40 2.39 5.95
CA GLN A 141 10.86 3.41 6.89
C GLN A 141 12.39 3.40 6.92
N VAL A 142 13.00 4.54 6.60
CA VAL A 142 14.46 4.72 6.64
C VAL A 142 14.80 5.73 7.72
N THR A 143 15.66 5.33 8.66
CA THR A 143 16.19 6.16 9.73
C THR A 143 17.69 6.31 9.53
N ILE A 144 18.15 7.55 9.38
CA ILE A 144 19.56 7.87 9.18
C ILE A 144 19.95 8.90 10.23
N GLY A 145 21.12 8.71 10.84
CA GLY A 145 21.66 9.68 11.77
C GLY A 145 23.17 9.68 11.77
N GLN A 146 23.73 10.77 12.28
CA GLN A 146 25.15 10.82 12.59
C GLN A 146 25.46 9.80 13.69
N LYS A 147 26.67 9.25 13.70
CA LYS A 147 27.18 8.44 14.81
C LYS A 147 28.12 9.32 15.64
N ARG A 148 27.69 9.72 16.83
CA ARG A 148 28.52 10.43 17.83
C ARG A 148 28.23 9.88 19.23
N SER A 149 28.87 8.80 19.65
CA SER A 149 28.79 8.24 21.02
C SER A 149 27.42 8.36 21.71
N GLN A 150 26.35 8.09 20.96
CA GLN A 150 24.95 8.31 21.36
C GLN A 150 24.16 7.03 21.16
N GLY A 151 23.19 6.80 22.04
CA GLY A 151 22.27 5.68 21.95
C GLY A 151 21.03 6.03 21.13
N LEU A 152 20.63 5.11 20.24
CA LEU A 152 19.33 5.15 19.58
C LEU A 152 18.73 3.75 19.61
N LEU A 153 17.49 3.64 20.10
CA LEU A 153 16.68 2.44 20.01
C LEU A 153 15.53 2.70 19.05
N VAL A 154 15.37 1.84 18.04
CA VAL A 154 14.23 1.86 17.12
C VAL A 154 13.42 0.60 17.36
N ALA A 155 12.16 0.77 17.75
CA ALA A 155 11.21 -0.31 17.94
C ALA A 155 9.90 0.02 17.21
N SER A 156 9.24 -1.01 16.69
CA SER A 156 7.92 -0.93 16.06
C SER A 156 6.99 -1.94 16.72
N ARG A 157 5.72 -1.56 16.93
CA ARG A 157 4.67 -2.46 17.40
C ARG A 157 3.55 -2.46 16.35
N CYS A 158 3.12 -3.64 15.95
CA CYS A 158 2.13 -3.84 14.90
C CYS A 158 1.05 -4.82 15.38
N LEU A 159 -0.20 -4.56 14.98
CA LEU A 159 -1.29 -5.52 15.04
C LEU A 159 -1.57 -5.93 13.59
N TRP A 160 -1.30 -7.18 13.27
CA TRP A 160 -1.17 -7.66 11.90
C TRP A 160 -1.37 -9.18 11.83
N ASP A 161 -1.58 -9.71 10.63
CA ASP A 161 -1.78 -11.14 10.42
C ASP A 161 -0.44 -11.89 10.51
N ILE A 162 -0.33 -12.84 11.45
CA ILE A 162 0.91 -13.60 11.68
C ILE A 162 1.33 -14.49 10.50
N GLN A 163 0.38 -14.90 9.66
CA GLN A 163 0.61 -15.77 8.52
C GLN A 163 0.92 -14.97 7.26
N LEU A 164 0.29 -13.81 7.08
CA LEU A 164 0.35 -13.07 5.82
C LEU A 164 1.31 -11.88 5.86
N ASP A 165 1.34 -11.15 6.97
CA ASP A 165 2.11 -9.92 7.10
C ASP A 165 3.55 -10.23 7.50
N ARG A 166 4.47 -9.38 7.03
CA ARG A 166 5.91 -9.57 7.26
C ARG A 166 6.62 -8.25 7.53
N GLN A 167 7.60 -8.30 8.43
CA GLN A 167 8.49 -7.18 8.77
C GLN A 167 9.92 -7.64 8.60
N LEU A 168 10.75 -6.72 8.13
CA LEU A 168 12.19 -6.88 8.06
C LEU A 168 12.86 -5.59 8.52
N THR A 169 13.81 -5.71 9.45
CA THR A 169 14.65 -4.59 9.87
C THR A 169 16.12 -4.90 9.56
N ILE A 170 16.80 -3.98 8.90
CA ILE A 170 18.22 -4.08 8.56
C ILE A 170 18.92 -2.80 9.03
N SER A 171 20.01 -2.96 9.77
CA SER A 171 20.85 -1.85 10.22
C SER A 171 22.29 -2.00 9.72
N LYS A 172 22.84 -0.91 9.18
CA LYS A 172 24.25 -0.80 8.81
C LYS A 172 24.84 0.47 9.40
N GLN A 173 26.13 0.42 9.70
CA GLN A 173 26.84 1.53 10.32
C GLN A 173 28.17 1.76 9.61
N THR A 174 28.56 3.03 9.56
CA THR A 174 29.89 3.50 9.15
C THR A 174 30.56 4.14 10.37
N ALA A 175 31.79 4.63 10.22
CA ALA A 175 32.48 5.39 11.26
C ALA A 175 31.65 6.58 11.77
N ASN A 176 31.01 7.34 10.88
CA ASN A 176 30.38 8.63 11.21
C ASN A 176 28.85 8.64 11.11
N ALA A 177 28.22 7.55 10.69
CA ALA A 177 26.79 7.50 10.41
C ALA A 177 26.21 6.10 10.67
N PHE A 178 24.90 6.03 10.86
CA PHE A 178 24.15 4.79 10.85
C PHE A 178 22.92 4.92 9.93
N ILE A 179 22.49 3.79 9.39
CA ILE A 179 21.28 3.65 8.58
C ILE A 179 20.52 2.43 9.10
N THR A 180 19.28 2.63 9.49
CA THR A 180 18.34 1.57 9.85
C THR A 180 17.15 1.63 8.91
N VAL A 181 16.86 0.54 8.21
CA VAL A 181 15.71 0.40 7.34
C VAL A 181 14.75 -0.62 7.94
N THR A 182 13.49 -0.25 8.07
CA THR A 182 12.41 -1.17 8.45
C THR A 182 11.40 -1.23 7.31
N ILE A 183 11.12 -2.44 6.84
CA ILE A 183 10.17 -2.72 5.79
C ILE A 183 8.99 -3.46 6.42
N PHE A 184 7.78 -3.03 6.06
CA PHE A 184 6.54 -3.74 6.35
C PHE A 184 5.88 -4.14 5.04
N LEU A 185 5.51 -5.41 4.94
CA LEU A 185 4.76 -5.99 3.85
C LEU A 185 3.42 -6.42 4.42
N VAL A 186 2.37 -5.67 4.07
CA VAL A 186 1.02 -5.86 4.61
C VAL A 186 0.13 -6.38 3.51
N TYR A 187 -0.51 -7.53 3.75
CA TYR A 187 -1.44 -8.14 2.81
C TYR A 187 -2.71 -7.30 2.67
N THR A 188 -3.24 -7.22 1.46
CA THR A 188 -4.47 -6.48 1.15
C THR A 188 -5.56 -7.40 0.66
N GLU A 189 -6.57 -7.57 1.49
CA GLU A 189 -7.88 -8.13 1.16
C GLU A 189 -8.67 -7.26 0.16
#